data_AF-A0A1C5F0Q8-F1
#
_entry.id   AF-A0A1C5F0Q8-F1
#
_cell.length_a   1.000
_cell.length_b   1.000
_cell.length_c   1.000
_cell.angle_alpha   90.00
_cell.angle_beta   90.00
_cell.angle_gamma   90.00
#
_symmetry.space_group_name_H-M   'P 1'
#
loop_
_entity.id
_entity.type
_entity.pdbx_description
1 polymer ?
#
loop_
_entity_poly.entity_id
_entity_poly.type
_entity_poly.pdbx_seq_one_letter_code
_entity_poly.pdbx_strand_id
1 'polypeptide(L)'
;MSRATSRAMSRSGSGADTADTHGTHGTDTHGGGTEPTGLRPFSIKAKLGTLVVVSVFITTGLLMVALRTETELRFITVFSMIATLLITQFVAHGLTAPLDEMNTVAKGISHGDYTRRVSGADRRDELGDLASTINRMADDLEAEDRHRRELIANVSHELRTPIAALRAVLENVVDGVSAADPETMLTALRQTERLRR
;
A
#
# COMPACT_ATOMS: atom_id res chain seq x y z
N MET A 1 59.52 -66.92 -8.70
CA MET A 1 58.46 -67.96 -8.61
C MET A 1 57.12 -67.23 -8.72
N SER A 2 56.53 -67.19 -9.91
CA SER A 2 55.32 -67.96 -10.30
C SER A 2 54.05 -67.46 -9.60
N ARG A 3 53.29 -66.55 -10.23
CA ARG A 3 52.07 -66.78 -11.04
C ARG A 3 50.88 -67.37 -10.26
N ALA A 4 49.76 -66.62 -10.24
CA ALA A 4 48.38 -67.08 -10.50
C ALA A 4 47.37 -65.98 -10.05
N THR A 5 46.73 -65.23 -10.97
CA THR A 5 45.31 -65.34 -11.44
C THR A 5 44.28 -64.80 -10.42
N SER A 6 43.18 -64.10 -10.72
CA SER A 6 42.36 -63.83 -11.91
C SER A 6 41.33 -62.75 -11.51
N ARG A 7 41.25 -61.57 -12.14
CA ARG A 7 40.27 -61.12 -13.16
C ARG A 7 38.77 -61.34 -12.88
N ALA A 8 38.04 -60.21 -12.72
CA ALA A 8 36.71 -59.87 -13.29
C ALA A 8 36.44 -58.37 -12.94
N MET A 9 36.31 -57.38 -13.86
CA MET A 9 35.27 -57.08 -14.87
C MET A 9 33.84 -57.22 -14.29
N SER A 10 32.83 -56.38 -14.54
CA SER A 10 32.58 -55.23 -15.41
C SER A 10 31.09 -54.84 -15.23
N ARG A 11 30.72 -53.60 -15.58
CA ARG A 11 29.39 -53.02 -15.97
C ARG A 11 28.84 -51.99 -14.97
N SER A 12 28.65 -50.71 -15.32
CA SER A 12 28.09 -50.03 -16.50
C SER A 12 26.56 -50.09 -16.59
N GLY A 13 25.96 -48.89 -16.59
CA GLY A 13 24.55 -48.53 -16.77
C GLY A 13 24.35 -47.17 -16.07
N SER A 14 24.47 -45.98 -16.67
CA SER A 14 23.97 -45.45 -17.95
C SER A 14 22.44 -45.39 -18.04
N GLY A 15 21.92 -44.16 -17.91
CA GLY A 15 20.92 -43.63 -18.84
C GLY A 15 19.48 -43.55 -18.36
N ALA A 16 18.92 -42.32 -18.51
CA ALA A 16 17.50 -41.94 -18.48
C ALA A 16 16.83 -41.97 -17.09
N ASP A 17 16.03 -40.99 -16.68
CA ASP A 17 14.97 -40.37 -17.48
C ASP A 17 14.60 -38.98 -16.96
N THR A 18 14.38 -38.07 -17.90
CA THR A 18 13.80 -36.74 -17.73
C THR A 18 12.28 -36.86 -17.72
N ALA A 19 11.63 -36.46 -16.63
CA ALA A 19 10.19 -36.21 -16.62
C ALA A 19 9.91 -34.87 -15.94
N ASP A 20 9.67 -33.90 -16.80
CA ASP A 20 9.01 -32.63 -16.52
C ASP A 20 7.51 -32.91 -16.37
N THR A 21 6.91 -32.53 -15.23
CA THR A 21 5.46 -32.36 -15.14
C THR A 21 5.13 -31.20 -14.21
N HIS A 22 4.72 -30.09 -14.85
CA HIS A 22 3.79 -29.10 -14.34
C HIS A 22 2.72 -29.73 -13.43
N GLY A 23 2.66 -29.28 -12.18
CA GLY A 23 1.61 -29.59 -11.21
C GLY A 23 1.21 -28.32 -10.47
N THR A 24 0.10 -27.74 -10.91
CA THR A 24 -0.72 -26.67 -10.32
C THR A 24 -0.46 -26.37 -8.83
N HIS A 25 0.02 -25.17 -8.54
CA HIS A 25 0.02 -24.62 -7.19
C HIS A 25 -1.43 -24.54 -6.68
N GLY A 26 -1.69 -25.31 -5.62
CA GLY A 26 -2.99 -25.42 -4.97
C GLY A 26 -3.50 -24.05 -4.54
N THR A 27 -4.76 -23.79 -4.87
CA THR A 27 -5.59 -22.80 -4.19
C THR A 27 -5.75 -23.25 -2.75
N ASP A 28 -4.90 -22.75 -1.86
CA ASP A 28 -5.10 -22.87 -0.43
C ASP A 28 -6.36 -22.09 -0.06
N THR A 29 -7.42 -22.88 0.12
CA THR A 29 -8.66 -22.48 0.76
C THR A 29 -8.32 -21.99 2.17
N HIS A 30 -8.22 -20.66 2.33
CA HIS A 30 -8.09 -20.05 3.64
C HIS A 30 -9.41 -20.28 4.39
N GLY A 31 -9.37 -21.29 5.25
CA GLY A 31 -10.45 -21.67 6.14
C GLY A 31 -10.92 -20.46 6.95
N GLY A 32 -12.24 -20.35 7.07
CA GLY A 32 -12.89 -19.43 7.97
C GLY A 32 -12.47 -19.71 9.41
N GLY A 33 -11.40 -19.06 9.84
CA GLY A 33 -11.09 -18.86 11.24
C GLY A 33 -12.16 -17.96 11.81
N THR A 34 -13.08 -18.53 12.58
CA THR A 34 -13.83 -17.76 13.56
C THR A 34 -12.81 -17.34 14.62
N GLU A 35 -12.16 -16.20 14.40
CA GLU A 35 -11.39 -15.54 15.44
C GLU A 35 -12.32 -15.41 16.65
N PRO A 36 -11.87 -15.79 17.86
CA PRO A 36 -12.63 -15.51 19.06
C PRO A 36 -12.83 -14.00 19.08
N THR A 37 -14.08 -13.55 19.13
CA THR A 37 -14.48 -12.14 19.24
C THR A 37 -13.98 -11.61 20.59
N GLY A 38 -12.66 -11.46 20.72
CA GLY A 38 -12.02 -10.71 21.76
C GLY A 38 -12.49 -9.30 21.56
N LEU A 39 -13.49 -8.90 22.35
CA LEU A 39 -13.99 -7.55 22.41
C LEU A 39 -12.78 -6.63 22.60
N ARG A 40 -12.33 -5.99 21.52
CA ARG A 40 -11.28 -4.97 21.60
C ARG A 40 -11.82 -3.94 22.59
N PRO A 41 -11.17 -3.72 23.76
CA PRO A 41 -11.77 -2.94 24.84
C PRO A 41 -12.01 -1.47 24.46
N PHE A 42 -11.47 -1.01 23.32
CA PHE A 42 -11.55 0.35 22.84
C PHE A 42 -12.25 0.54 21.49
N SER A 43 -13.11 -0.40 21.05
CA SER A 43 -13.93 -0.21 19.85
C SER A 43 -14.71 1.12 19.88
N ILE A 44 -14.77 1.84 18.75
CA ILE A 44 -15.59 3.05 18.59
C ILE A 44 -17.05 2.74 18.93
N LYS A 45 -17.54 1.55 18.54
CA LYS A 45 -18.91 1.11 18.86
C LYS A 45 -19.11 1.00 20.37
N ALA A 46 -18.11 0.48 21.10
CA ALA A 46 -18.16 0.41 22.55
C ALA A 46 -18.16 1.82 23.18
N LYS A 47 -17.29 2.72 22.72
CA LYS A 47 -17.23 4.12 23.17
C LYS A 47 -18.57 4.85 22.96
N LEU A 48 -19.16 4.74 21.77
CA LEU A 48 -20.47 5.33 21.46
C LEU A 48 -21.59 4.68 22.28
N GLY A 49 -21.56 3.35 22.46
CA GLY A 49 -22.51 2.64 23.31
C GLY A 49 -22.48 3.12 24.76
N THR A 50 -21.30 3.23 25.36
CA THR A 50 -21.13 3.78 26.71
C THR A 50 -21.61 5.23 26.79
N LEU A 51 -21.30 6.06 25.79
CA LEU A 51 -21.76 7.45 25.72
C LEU A 51 -23.28 7.55 25.73
N VAL A 52 -23.96 6.74 24.91
CA VAL A 52 -25.43 6.70 24.86
C VAL A 52 -25.99 6.24 26.20
N VAL A 53 -25.48 5.15 26.77
CA VAL A 53 -25.90 4.64 28.08
C VAL A 53 -25.76 5.72 29.15
N VAL A 54 -24.59 6.36 29.25
CA VAL A 54 -24.34 7.46 30.19
C VAL A 54 -25.30 8.63 29.97
N SER A 55 -25.54 9.03 28.70
CA SER A 55 -26.46 10.13 28.39
C SER A 55 -27.91 9.83 28.79
N VAL A 56 -28.36 8.58 28.61
CA VAL A 56 -29.68 8.12 29.03
C VAL A 56 -29.77 8.10 30.54
N PHE A 57 -28.79 7.55 31.25
CA PHE A 57 -28.77 7.57 32.72
C PHE A 57 -28.78 8.99 33.30
N ILE A 58 -28.03 9.91 32.69
CA ILE A 58 -28.04 11.34 33.07
C ILE A 58 -29.43 11.92 32.85
N THR A 59 -30.00 11.73 31.66
CA THR A 59 -31.33 12.28 31.30
C THR A 59 -32.43 11.73 32.21
N THR A 60 -32.46 10.42 32.41
CA THR A 60 -33.42 9.75 33.29
C THR A 60 -33.23 10.17 34.75
N GLY A 61 -31.99 10.28 35.23
CA GLY A 61 -31.70 10.73 36.59
C GLY A 61 -32.13 12.17 36.84
N LEU A 62 -31.83 13.08 35.91
CA LEU A 62 -32.28 14.48 35.98
C LEU A 62 -33.81 14.57 35.98
N LEU A 63 -34.50 13.79 35.14
CA LEU A 63 -35.96 13.73 35.13
C LEU A 63 -36.52 13.17 36.44
N MET A 64 -35.91 12.12 36.98
CA MET A 64 -36.35 11.51 38.22
C MET A 64 -36.20 12.46 39.42
N VAL A 65 -35.10 13.22 39.48
CA VAL A 65 -34.88 14.25 40.51
C VAL A 65 -35.86 15.42 40.32
N ALA A 66 -36.10 15.85 39.09
CA ALA A 66 -37.05 16.93 38.79
C ALA A 66 -38.48 16.62 39.26
N LEU A 67 -38.89 15.35 39.22
CA LEU A 67 -40.22 14.90 39.65
C LEU A 67 -40.30 14.54 41.14
N ARG A 68 -39.17 14.28 41.81
CA ARG A 68 -39.09 13.84 43.22
C ARG A 68 -38.76 14.95 44.20
N THR A 69 -38.16 16.05 43.74
CA THR A 69 -37.56 17.07 44.61
C THR A 69 -37.91 18.47 44.10
N GLU A 70 -38.25 19.40 45.00
CA GLU A 70 -38.42 20.86 44.76
C GLU A 70 -37.07 21.55 44.43
N THR A 71 -36.27 20.91 43.58
CA THR A 71 -34.96 21.42 43.18
C THR A 71 -35.17 22.61 42.25
N GLU A 72 -34.49 23.74 42.48
CA GLU A 72 -34.57 24.85 41.54
C GLU A 72 -34.13 24.38 40.13
N LEU A 73 -34.97 24.65 39.13
CA LEU A 73 -34.74 24.32 37.71
C LEU A 73 -33.35 24.75 37.19
N ARG A 74 -32.73 25.73 37.85
CA ARG A 74 -31.38 26.24 37.57
C ARG A 74 -30.29 25.16 37.64
N PHE A 75 -30.39 24.18 38.55
CA PHE A 75 -29.36 23.14 38.65
C PHE A 75 -29.45 22.15 37.49
N ILE A 76 -30.66 21.73 37.13
CA ILE A 76 -30.90 20.76 36.06
C ILE A 76 -30.41 21.31 34.71
N THR A 77 -30.69 22.59 34.43
CA THR A 77 -30.22 23.23 33.18
C THR A 77 -28.71 23.33 33.11
N VAL A 78 -28.03 23.69 34.21
CA VAL A 78 -26.56 23.74 34.28
C VAL A 78 -25.95 22.36 34.06
N PHE A 79 -26.45 21.32 34.74
CA PHE A 79 -25.95 19.95 34.54
C PHE A 79 -26.18 19.45 33.11
N SER A 80 -27.34 19.75 32.52
CA SER A 80 -27.67 19.36 31.14
C SER A 80 -26.75 20.05 30.13
N MET A 81 -26.44 21.33 30.34
CA MET A 81 -25.53 22.10 29.50
C MET A 81 -24.11 21.53 29.57
N ILE A 82 -23.62 21.21 30.78
CA ILE A 82 -22.32 20.59 30.98
C ILE A 82 -22.26 19.21 30.31
N ALA A 83 -23.27 18.37 30.50
CA ALA A 83 -23.33 17.04 29.88
C ALA A 83 -23.29 17.13 28.35
N THR A 84 -24.06 18.05 27.75
CA THR A 84 -24.08 18.28 26.30
C THR A 84 -22.72 18.72 25.78
N LEU A 85 -22.05 19.63 26.49
CA LEU A 85 -20.72 20.12 26.12
C LEU A 85 -19.68 18.99 26.17
N LEU A 86 -19.72 18.16 27.22
CA LEU A 86 -18.83 17.01 27.37
C LEU A 86 -19.04 15.98 26.26
N ILE A 87 -20.28 15.64 25.94
CA ILE A 87 -20.62 14.72 24.84
C ILE A 87 -20.12 15.27 23.50
N THR A 88 -20.39 16.55 23.23
CA THR A 88 -19.95 17.21 22.00
C THR A 88 -18.43 17.16 21.86
N GLN A 89 -17.71 17.51 22.93
CA GLN A 89 -16.26 17.51 22.92
C GLN A 89 -15.67 16.11 22.74
N PHE A 90 -16.30 15.11 23.36
CA PHE A 90 -15.94 13.71 23.21
C PHE A 90 -16.08 13.21 21.76
N VAL A 91 -17.21 13.50 21.10
CA VAL A 91 -17.42 13.10 19.70
C VAL A 91 -16.47 13.84 18.77
N ALA A 92 -16.30 15.14 18.97
CA ALA A 92 -15.43 15.98 18.16
C ALA A 92 -13.98 15.45 18.17
N HIS A 93 -13.42 15.14 19.33
CA HIS A 93 -12.02 14.70 19.46
C HIS A 93 -11.85 13.19 19.26
N GLY A 94 -12.84 12.39 19.61
CA GLY A 94 -12.77 10.93 19.54
C GLY A 94 -13.03 10.36 18.15
N LEU A 95 -13.82 11.06 17.33
CA LEU A 95 -14.29 10.59 16.03
C LEU A 95 -14.12 11.64 14.92
N THR A 96 -14.68 12.84 15.09
CA THR A 96 -14.75 13.82 14.00
C THR A 96 -13.37 14.30 13.55
N ALA A 97 -12.52 14.75 14.46
CA ALA A 97 -11.19 15.26 14.13
C ALA A 97 -10.28 14.19 13.48
N PRO A 98 -10.18 12.95 13.99
CA PRO A 98 -9.44 11.89 13.32
C PRO A 98 -9.96 11.56 11.90
N LEU A 99 -11.28 11.55 11.70
CA LEU A 99 -11.86 11.30 10.37
C LEU A 99 -11.58 12.43 9.39
N ASP A 100 -11.58 13.69 9.86
CA ASP A 100 -11.24 14.84 9.04
C ASP A 100 -9.75 14.85 8.65
N GLU A 101 -8.87 14.46 9.57
CA GLU A 101 -7.44 14.24 9.27
C GLU A 101 -7.27 13.16 8.19
N MET A 102 -7.90 12.00 8.37
CA MET A 102 -7.87 10.90 7.39
C MET A 102 -8.36 11.35 6.02
N ASN A 103 -9.45 12.13 5.96
CA ASN A 103 -9.98 12.68 4.72
C ASN A 103 -8.99 13.66 4.06
N THR A 104 -8.36 14.52 4.85
CA THR A 104 -7.34 15.44 4.37
C THR A 104 -6.11 14.71 3.81
N VAL A 105 -5.65 13.65 4.47
CA VAL A 105 -4.54 12.82 4.00
C VAL A 105 -4.93 12.07 2.73
N ALA A 106 -6.10 11.42 2.71
CA ALA A 106 -6.60 10.69 1.54
C ALA A 106 -6.76 11.61 0.31
N LYS A 107 -7.25 12.85 0.50
CA LYS A 107 -7.27 13.87 -0.56
C LYS A 107 -5.85 14.24 -1.02
N GLY A 108 -4.87 14.34 -0.13
CA GLY A 108 -3.48 14.57 -0.51
C GLY A 108 -2.95 13.45 -1.42
N ILE A 109 -3.17 12.19 -1.00
CA ILE A 109 -2.81 10.99 -1.76
C ILE A 109 -3.49 11.00 -3.13
N SER A 110 -4.77 11.34 -3.23
CA SER A 110 -5.49 11.38 -4.51
C SER A 110 -4.95 12.45 -5.49
N HIS A 111 -4.21 13.43 -4.99
CA HIS A 111 -3.54 14.45 -5.81
C HIS A 111 -2.05 14.14 -6.06
N GLY A 112 -1.59 12.93 -5.69
CA GLY A 112 -0.23 12.47 -5.93
C GLY A 112 0.77 12.76 -4.82
N ASP A 113 0.34 13.32 -3.68
CA ASP A 113 1.19 13.47 -2.50
C ASP A 113 1.16 12.17 -1.67
N TYR A 114 1.93 11.18 -2.12
CA TYR A 114 2.05 9.88 -1.46
C TYR A 114 2.97 9.90 -0.24
N THR A 115 3.49 11.05 0.20
CA THR A 115 4.38 11.14 1.37
C THR A 115 3.62 11.39 2.68
N ARG A 116 2.36 11.84 2.59
CA ARG A 116 1.51 12.06 3.76
C ARG A 116 1.09 10.74 4.38
N ARG A 117 1.00 10.74 5.72
CA ARG A 117 0.53 9.61 6.51
C ARG A 117 -0.51 10.08 7.52
N VAL A 118 -1.46 9.21 7.81
CA VAL A 118 -2.46 9.37 8.87
C VAL A 118 -1.80 9.08 10.21
N SER A 119 -2.01 9.97 11.19
CA SER A 119 -1.56 9.78 12.57
C SER A 119 -2.43 8.77 13.32
N GLY A 120 -1.93 8.19 14.40
CA GLY A 120 -2.74 7.31 15.26
C GLY A 120 -2.94 5.88 14.72
N ALA A 121 -2.04 5.39 13.86
CA ALA A 121 -2.04 3.99 13.42
C ALA A 121 -1.73 3.00 14.57
N ASP A 122 -1.24 3.50 15.71
CA ASP A 122 -1.03 2.76 16.96
C ASP A 122 -2.32 2.61 17.80
N ARG A 123 -3.41 3.30 17.43
CA ARG A 123 -4.70 3.17 18.10
C ARG A 123 -5.20 1.73 18.02
N ARG A 124 -5.73 1.23 19.14
CA ARG A 124 -6.27 -0.12 19.26
C ARG A 124 -7.78 -0.17 19.01
N ASP A 125 -8.23 0.57 18.00
CA ASP A 125 -9.63 0.68 17.61
C ASP A 125 -9.76 0.71 16.07
N GLU A 126 -10.99 0.73 15.58
CA GLU A 126 -11.25 0.66 14.14
C GLU A 126 -10.68 1.86 13.37
N LEU A 127 -10.49 3.01 14.02
CA LEU A 127 -9.80 4.16 13.42
C LEU A 127 -8.30 3.89 13.27
N GLY A 128 -7.67 3.20 14.21
CA GLY A 128 -6.28 2.76 14.07
C GLY A 128 -6.10 1.76 12.93
N ASP A 129 -7.01 0.79 12.81
CA ASP A 129 -7.00 -0.16 11.70
C ASP A 129 -7.15 0.57 10.35
N LEU A 130 -8.06 1.55 10.25
CA LEU A 130 -8.22 2.38 9.07
C LEU A 130 -7.00 3.24 8.76
N ALA A 131 -6.41 3.89 9.77
CA ALA A 131 -5.17 4.66 9.62
C ALA A 131 -4.03 3.79 9.06
N SER A 132 -3.86 2.59 9.61
CA SER A 132 -2.85 1.64 9.13
C SER A 132 -3.09 1.22 7.67
N THR A 133 -4.35 1.04 7.27
CA THR A 133 -4.73 0.66 5.91
C THR A 133 -4.45 1.78 4.92
N ILE A 134 -4.80 3.03 5.25
CA ILE A 134 -4.51 4.20 4.41
C ILE A 134 -3.00 4.40 4.26
N ASN A 135 -2.23 4.22 5.35
CA ASN A 135 -0.78 4.37 5.30
C ASN A 135 -0.11 3.33 4.40
N ARG A 136 -0.55 2.06 4.47
CA ARG A 136 -0.06 1.00 3.56
C ARG A 136 -0.37 1.32 2.10
N MET A 137 -1.59 1.79 1.82
CA MET A 137 -1.97 2.23 0.47
C MET A 137 -1.07 3.36 -0.03
N ALA A 138 -0.72 4.32 0.84
CA ALA A 138 0.21 5.39 0.49
C ALA A 138 1.62 4.86 0.20
N ASP A 139 2.12 3.91 1.01
CA ASP A 139 3.42 3.27 0.80
C ASP A 139 3.47 2.53 -0.56
N ASP A 140 2.41 1.79 -0.91
CA ASP A 140 2.32 1.06 -2.17
C ASP A 140 2.31 2.00 -3.38
N LEU A 141 1.51 3.08 -3.33
CA LEU A 141 1.46 4.10 -4.38
C LEU A 141 2.79 4.84 -4.53
N GLU A 142 3.46 5.16 -3.42
CA GLU A 142 4.78 5.78 -3.44
C GLU A 142 5.81 4.87 -4.10
N ALA A 143 5.78 3.58 -3.76
CA ALA A 143 6.66 2.59 -4.38
C ALA A 143 6.38 2.49 -5.89
N GLU A 144 5.13 2.38 -6.32
CA GLU A 144 4.77 2.30 -7.74
C GLU A 144 5.22 3.54 -8.53
N ASP A 145 5.05 4.75 -7.98
CA ASP A 145 5.50 5.97 -8.65
C ASP A 145 7.03 6.07 -8.72
N ARG A 146 7.76 5.60 -7.71
CA ARG A 146 9.23 5.47 -7.80
C ARG A 146 9.64 4.53 -8.94
N HIS A 147 9.06 3.33 -9.01
CA HIS A 147 9.36 2.37 -10.08
C HIS A 147 9.04 2.96 -11.46
N ARG A 148 7.91 3.67 -11.59
CA ARG A 148 7.54 4.34 -12.84
C ARG A 148 8.59 5.38 -13.25
N ARG A 149 9.06 6.22 -12.32
CA ARG A 149 10.08 7.24 -12.59
C ARG A 149 11.42 6.61 -12.96
N GLU A 150 11.83 5.56 -12.26
CA GLU A 150 13.05 4.81 -12.56
C GLU A 150 12.99 4.17 -13.95
N LEU A 151 11.85 3.56 -14.31
CA LEU A 151 11.64 3.01 -15.65
C LEU A 151 11.77 4.09 -16.72
N ILE A 152 11.10 5.24 -16.55
CA ILE A 152 11.18 6.35 -17.51
C ILE A 152 12.62 6.86 -17.63
N ALA A 153 13.35 6.98 -16.52
CA ALA A 153 14.74 7.41 -16.52
C ALA A 153 15.64 6.41 -17.26
N ASN A 154 15.50 5.12 -16.97
CA ASN A 154 16.28 4.05 -17.58
C ASN A 154 16.03 3.98 -19.09
N VAL A 155 14.77 3.97 -19.52
CA VAL A 155 14.40 4.00 -20.94
C VAL A 155 14.96 5.25 -21.62
N SER A 156 14.86 6.42 -20.98
CA SER A 156 15.41 7.67 -21.54
C SER A 156 16.94 7.61 -21.71
N HIS A 157 17.65 6.99 -20.76
CA HIS A 157 19.10 6.80 -20.84
C HIS A 157 19.49 5.83 -21.94
N GLU A 158 18.79 4.70 -22.04
CA GLU A 158 19.04 3.69 -23.07
C GLU A 158 18.76 4.20 -24.48
N LEU A 159 17.76 5.07 -24.65
CA LEU A 159 17.43 5.69 -25.94
C LEU A 159 18.35 6.86 -26.30
N ARG A 160 18.89 7.61 -25.33
CA ARG A 160 19.76 8.76 -25.58
C ARG A 160 21.00 8.37 -26.39
N THR A 161 21.64 7.26 -26.03
CA THR A 161 22.88 6.78 -26.66
C THR A 161 22.72 6.47 -28.15
N PRO A 162 21.78 5.59 -28.59
CA PRO A 162 21.57 5.31 -30.01
C PRO A 162 21.08 6.53 -30.79
N ILE A 163 20.27 7.41 -30.19
CA ILE A 163 19.84 8.66 -30.85
C ILE A 163 21.02 9.60 -31.07
N ALA A 164 21.90 9.76 -30.07
CA ALA A 164 23.11 10.57 -30.21
C ALA A 164 24.06 10.01 -31.29
N ALA A 165 24.19 8.69 -31.36
CA ALA A 165 24.98 8.03 -32.40
C ALA A 165 24.41 8.25 -33.80
N LEU A 166 23.09 8.09 -33.97
CA LEU A 166 22.40 8.36 -35.24
C LEU A 166 22.56 9.84 -35.65
N ARG A 167 22.40 10.75 -34.69
CA ARG A 167 22.58 12.19 -34.91
C ARG A 167 24.00 12.52 -35.37
N ALA A 168 25.03 11.95 -34.74
CA ALA A 168 26.43 12.18 -35.14
C ALA A 168 26.71 11.72 -36.58
N VAL A 169 26.14 10.59 -37.01
CA VAL A 169 26.25 10.13 -38.41
C VAL A 169 25.61 11.13 -39.36
N LEU A 170 24.43 11.64 -39.03
CA LEU A 170 23.70 12.59 -39.88
C LEU A 170 24.36 13.98 -39.90
N GLU A 171 24.89 14.47 -38.78
CA GLU A 171 25.64 15.74 -38.70
C GLU A 171 26.90 15.69 -39.59
N ASN A 172 27.67 14.60 -39.56
CA ASN A 172 28.85 14.45 -40.43
C ASN A 172 28.49 14.52 -41.93
N VAL A 173 27.31 14.02 -42.32
CA VAL A 173 26.83 14.11 -43.71
C VAL A 173 26.43 15.55 -44.06
N VAL A 174 25.73 16.23 -43.15
CA VAL A 174 25.30 17.64 -43.34
C VAL A 174 26.50 18.59 -43.42
N ASP A 175 27.50 18.39 -42.58
CA ASP A 175 28.72 19.21 -42.54
C ASP A 175 29.68 18.93 -43.70
N GLY A 176 29.36 17.95 -44.56
CA GLY A 176 30.19 17.55 -45.71
C GLY A 176 31.46 16.77 -45.34
N VAL A 177 31.59 16.36 -44.07
CA VAL A 177 32.70 15.53 -43.57
C VAL A 177 32.58 14.09 -44.11
N SER A 178 31.36 13.59 -44.26
CA SER A 178 31.05 12.29 -44.86
C SER A 178 30.17 12.45 -46.10
N ALA A 179 30.39 11.62 -47.12
CA ALA A 179 29.54 11.63 -48.31
C ALA A 179 28.18 11.00 -48.02
N ALA A 180 27.13 11.49 -48.69
CA ALA A 180 25.80 10.87 -48.67
C ALA A 180 25.76 9.60 -49.55
N ASP A 181 26.69 8.67 -49.30
CA ASP A 181 26.80 7.42 -50.03
C ASP A 181 25.91 6.31 -49.44
N PRO A 182 25.67 5.22 -50.18
CA PRO A 182 24.83 4.13 -49.72
C PRO A 182 25.30 3.49 -48.41
N GLU A 183 26.61 3.45 -48.14
CA GLU A 183 27.17 2.79 -46.95
C GLU A 183 26.89 3.59 -45.67
N THR A 184 27.02 4.91 -45.75
CA THR A 184 26.72 5.85 -44.66
C THR A 184 25.23 5.84 -44.34
N MET A 185 24.37 5.85 -45.36
CA MET A 185 22.92 5.77 -45.20
C MET A 185 22.46 4.41 -44.62
N LEU A 186 23.08 3.30 -45.03
CA LEU A 186 22.84 1.99 -44.42
C LEU A 186 23.27 1.94 -42.95
N THR A 187 24.31 2.68 -42.58
CA THR A 187 24.75 2.78 -41.17
C THR A 187 23.74 3.55 -40.33
N ALA A 188 23.21 4.67 -40.83
CA ALA A 188 22.11 5.39 -40.20
C ALA A 188 20.84 4.50 -40.08
N LEU A 189 20.47 3.78 -41.15
CA LEU A 189 19.31 2.88 -41.15
C LEU A 189 19.44 1.76 -40.10
N ARG A 190 20.63 1.16 -39.98
CA ARG A 190 20.90 0.14 -38.95
C ARG A 190 20.72 0.66 -37.53
N GLN A 191 21.05 1.93 -37.25
CA GLN A 191 20.80 2.53 -35.93
C GLN A 191 19.30 2.66 -35.64
N THR A 192 18.50 3.06 -36.64
CA THR A 192 17.04 3.10 -36.53
C THR A 192 16.43 1.71 -36.33
N GLU A 193 16.96 0.68 -37.01
CA GLU A 193 16.52 -0.71 -36.80
C GLU A 193 16.85 -1.24 -35.40
N ARG A 194 17.98 -0.82 -34.81
CA ARG A 194 18.34 -1.15 -33.42
C ARG A 194 17.40 -0.51 -32.41
N LEU A 195 16.88 0.69 -32.67
CA LEU A 195 15.90 1.38 -31.82
C LEU A 195 14.50 0.74 -31.86
N ARG A 196 14.18 -0.01 -32.92
CA ARG A 196 12.86 -0.65 -33.11
C ARG A 196 12.72 -1.98 -32.35
N ARG A 197 13.83 -2.62 -31.99
CA ARG A 197 13.84 -3.87 -31.22
C ARG A 197 13.87 -3.57 -29.73
#